data_AF-A0A2E9VEU4-F1
#
_entry.id   AF-A0A2E9VEU4-F1
#
_cell.length_a   1.000
_cell.length_b   1.000
_cell.length_c   1.000
_cell.angle_alpha   90.00
_cell.angle_beta   90.00
_cell.angle_gamma   90.00
#
_symmetry.space_group_name_H-M   'P 1'
#
loop_
_entity.id
_entity.type
_entity.pdbx_description
1 polymer ?
#
loop_
_entity_poly.entity_id
_entity_poly.type
_entity_poly.pdbx_seq_one_letter_code
_entity_poly.pdbx_strand_id
1 'polypeptide(L)' 'MNALNMLRDAIGSLTGIIVSLVALGVAAGVVFGSGVPFVGGVLDNLLGLVGTLGDNGLIGLIVLAVLLDMYR' A
#
# COMPACT_ATOMS: atom_id res chain seq x y z
N MET A 1 -18.87 6.79 -27.52
CA MET A 1 -18.36 5.72 -26.63
C MET A 1 -16.85 5.45 -26.77
N ASN A 2 -16.07 6.30 -27.44
CA ASN A 2 -14.66 5.97 -27.74
C ASN A 2 -13.66 6.70 -26.82
N ALA A 3 -13.87 7.99 -26.55
CA ALA A 3 -12.93 8.77 -25.75
C ALA A 3 -12.86 8.34 -24.27
N LEU A 4 -14.01 8.02 -23.65
CA LEU A 4 -14.05 7.59 -22.25
C LEU A 4 -13.37 6.23 -22.03
N ASN A 5 -13.51 5.30 -22.99
CA ASN A 5 -12.86 4.00 -22.92
C ASN A 5 -11.35 4.14 -23.11
N MET A 6 -10.90 4.94 -24.09
CA MET A 6 -9.47 5.23 -24.28
C MET A 6 -8.84 5.91 -23.05
N LEU A 7 -9.55 6.85 -22.42
CA LEU A 7 -9.11 7.49 -21.17
C LEU A 7 -9.00 6.48 -20.03
N ARG A 8 -10.01 5.61 -19.87
CA ARG A 8 -10.00 4.55 -18.85
C ARG A 8 -8.83 3.59 -19.07
N ASP A 9 -8.57 3.21 -20.31
CA ASP A 9 -7.47 2.31 -20.66
C ASP A 9 -6.11 2.98 -20.39
N ALA A 10 -5.95 4.26 -20.77
CA ALA A 10 -4.74 5.02 -20.47
C ALA A 10 -4.49 5.15 -18.95
N ILE A 11 -5.52 5.48 -18.16
CA ILE A 11 -5.41 5.54 -16.70
C ILE A 11 -5.06 4.16 -16.14
N GLY A 12 -5.67 3.09 -16.65
CA GLY A 12 -5.38 1.72 -16.24
C GLY A 12 -3.92 1.35 -16.49
N SER A 13 -3.41 1.63 -17.69
CA SER A 13 -2.01 1.36 -18.05
C SER A 13 -1.04 2.18 -17.19
N LEU A 14 -1.29 3.48 -17.00
CA LEU A 14 -0.45 4.33 -16.15
C LEU A 14 -0.49 3.88 -14.68
N THR A 15 -1.66 3.52 -14.17
CA THR A 15 -1.80 2.98 -12.81
C THR A 15 -1.01 1.69 -12.67
N GLY A 16 -1.07 0.78 -13.66
CA GLY A 16 -0.27 -0.44 -13.66
C GLY A 16 1.24 -0.18 -13.57
N ILE A 17 1.74 0.82 -14.30
CA ILE A 17 3.14 1.24 -14.24
C ILE A 17 3.47 1.82 -12.85
N ILE A 18 2.64 2.71 -12.31
CA ILE A 18 2.90 3.32 -11.00
C ILE A 18 2.89 2.25 -9.89
N VAL A 19 1.95 1.31 -9.93
CA VAL A 19 1.86 0.21 -8.94
C VAL A 19 3.10 -0.69 -9.03
N SER A 20 3.59 -1.01 -10.23
CA SER A 20 4.82 -1.81 -10.36
C SER A 20 6.05 -1.05 -9.83
N LEU A 21 6.09 0.28 -9.98
CA LEU A 21 7.12 1.12 -9.39
C LEU A 21 7.08 1.14 -7.86
N VAL A 22 5.92 0.98 -7.23
CA VAL A 22 5.83 0.82 -5.75
C VAL A 22 6.55 -0.45 -5.32
N ALA A 23 6.29 -1.58 -5.97
CA ALA A 23 6.95 -2.84 -5.64
C ALA A 23 8.47 -2.75 -5.83
N LEU A 24 8.92 -2.14 -6.94
CA LEU A 24 10.34 -1.87 -7.19
C LEU A 24 10.93 -0.93 -6.13
N GLY A 25 10.21 0.11 -5.74
CA GLY A 25 10.62 1.06 -4.71
C GLY A 25 10.82 0.38 -3.37
N VAL A 26 9.86 -0.42 -2.90
CA VAL A 26 10.01 -1.16 -1.64
C VAL A 26 11.23 -2.09 -1.69
N ALA A 27 11.38 -2.88 -2.76
CA ALA A 27 12.51 -3.80 -2.91
C ALA A 27 13.86 -3.07 -2.95
N ALA A 28 13.97 -2.00 -3.76
CA ALA A 28 15.19 -1.21 -3.86
C ALA A 28 15.51 -0.48 -2.56
N GLY A 29 14.50 0.03 -1.84
CA GLY A 29 14.67 0.71 -0.56
C GLY A 29 15.20 -0.23 0.51
N VAL A 30 14.75 -1.49 0.51
CA VAL A 30 15.27 -2.52 1.43
C VAL A 30 16.72 -2.88 1.11
N VAL A 31 17.07 -3.02 -0.17
CA VAL A 31 18.41 -3.47 -0.59
C VAL A 31 19.45 -2.36 -0.50
N PHE A 32 19.11 -1.14 -0.94
CA PHE A 32 20.05 -0.05 -1.14
C PHE A 32 19.85 1.13 -0.17
N GLY A 33 18.77 1.14 0.62
CA GLY A 33 18.46 2.21 1.57
C GLY A 33 18.00 3.52 0.91
N SER A 34 18.18 4.63 1.63
CA SER A 34 17.68 5.97 1.26
C SER A 34 18.46 6.66 0.12
N GLY A 35 19.48 6.00 -0.44
CA GLY A 35 20.33 6.55 -1.50
C GLY A 35 19.75 6.45 -2.91
N VAL A 36 18.61 5.78 -3.09
CA VAL A 36 18.00 5.56 -4.41
C VAL A 36 16.94 6.64 -4.70
N PRO A 37 17.07 7.41 -5.81
CA PRO A 37 16.10 8.42 -6.20
C PRO A 37 14.70 7.81 -6.37
N PHE A 38 13.65 8.55 -5.99
CA PHE A 38 12.24 8.13 -6.06
C PHE A 38 11.80 6.98 -5.12
N VAL A 39 12.73 6.36 -4.38
CA VAL A 39 12.47 5.13 -3.63
C VAL A 39 12.29 5.35 -2.13
N GLY A 40 13.07 6.24 -1.51
CA GLY A 40 13.06 6.42 -0.04
C GLY A 40 11.68 6.66 0.55
N GLY A 41 10.89 7.56 -0.06
CA GLY A 41 9.54 7.85 0.41
C GLY A 41 8.54 6.68 0.26
N VAL A 42 8.76 5.75 -0.67
CA VAL A 42 7.84 4.61 -0.87
C VAL A 42 7.96 3.61 0.28
N LEU A 43 9.20 3.27 0.65
CA LEU A 43 9.45 2.36 1.76
C LEU A 43 9.00 2.99 3.09
N ASP A 44 9.32 4.26 3.33
CA ASP A 44 8.94 4.96 4.55
C ASP A 44 7.41 5.04 4.70
N ASN A 45 6.68 5.33 3.62
CA ASN A 45 5.21 5.34 3.63
C ASN A 45 4.64 3.95 3.96
N LEU A 46 5.21 2.88 3.39
CA LEU A 46 4.78 1.50 3.68
C LEU A 46 5.05 1.15 5.14
N LEU A 47 6.24 1.44 5.66
CA LEU A 47 6.60 1.18 7.05
C LEU A 47 5.72 1.99 8.01
N GLY A 48 5.38 3.24 7.67
CA GLY A 48 4.44 4.07 8.44
C GLY A 48 3.02 3.49 8.47
N LEU A 49 2.53 2.98 7.35
CA LEU A 49 1.26 2.24 7.27
C LEU A 49 1.29 0.98 8.12
N VAL A 50 2.35 0.17 8.02
CA VAL A 50 2.52 -1.05 8.84
C VAL A 50 2.60 -0.69 10.33
N GLY A 51 3.31 0.37 10.70
CA GLY A 51 3.35 0.88 12.07
C GLY A 51 1.96 1.24 12.58
N THR A 52 1.19 2.01 11.79
CA THR A 52 -0.19 2.37 12.13
C THR A 52 -1.08 1.15 12.32
N LEU A 53 -0.94 0.13 11.47
CA LEU A 53 -1.67 -1.13 11.61
C LEU A 53 -1.23 -1.94 12.83
N GLY A 54 0.06 -1.91 13.17
CA GLY A 54 0.61 -2.57 14.36
C GLY A 54 0.11 -1.93 15.65
N ASP A 55 0.17 -0.60 15.75
CA ASP A 55 -0.27 0.16 16.92
C ASP A 55 -1.77 -0.02 17.19
N ASN A 56 -2.58 -0.05 16.13
CA ASN A 56 -4.03 -0.31 16.22
C ASN A 56 -4.38 -1.81 16.24
N GLY A 57 -3.39 -2.70 16.11
CA GLY A 57 -3.61 -4.14 15.97
C GLY A 57 -4.25 -4.78 17.21
N LEU A 58 -3.82 -4.37 18.40
CA LEU A 58 -4.41 -4.83 19.66
C LEU A 58 -5.88 -4.43 19.78
N ILE A 59 -6.21 -3.19 19.40
CA ILE A 59 -7.59 -2.68 19.38
C ILE A 59 -8.41 -3.52 18.39
N GLY A 60 -7.87 -3.81 17.21
CA GLY A 60 -8.50 -4.67 16.22
C GLY A 60 -8.81 -6.08 16.76
N LEU A 61 -7.89 -6.68 17.50
CA LEU A 61 -8.08 -8.00 18.11
C LEU A 61 -9.13 -7.99 19.23
N ILE A 62 -9.19 -6.92 20.02
CA ILE A 62 -10.24 -6.71 21.02
C ILE A 62 -11.62 -6.61 20.34
N VAL A 63 -11.72 -5.80 19.28
CA VAL A 63 -12.96 -5.68 18.50
C VAL A 63 -13.38 -7.03 17.93
N LEU A 64 -12.44 -7.80 17.36
CA LEU A 64 -12.72 -9.15 16.89
C LEU A 64 -13.23 -10.06 18.00
N ALA A 65 -12.62 -10.03 19.19
CA ALA A 65 -13.07 -10.84 20.33
C ALA A 65 -14.49 -10.50 20.79
N VAL A 66 -14.86 -9.21 20.76
CA VAL A 66 -16.23 -8.74 21.06
C VAL A 66 -17.21 -9.20 19.99
N LEU A 67 -16.87 -9.04 18.70
CA LEU A 67 -17.73 -9.51 17.61
C LEU A 67 -17.96 -11.02 17.68
N LEU A 68 -16.90 -11.78 17.96
CA LEU A 68 -17.00 -13.21 18.19
C LEU A 68 -17.83 -13.56 19.42
N ASP A 69 -18.01 -12.68 20.41
CA ASP A 69 -18.90 -12.84 21.57
C ASP A 69 -20.36 -12.53 21.25
N MET A 70 -20.60 -11.50 20.44
CA MET A 70 -21.95 -11.13 20.02
C MET A 70 -22.60 -12.13 19.06
N TYR A 71 -21.80 -12.86 18.27
CA TYR A 71 -22.28 -13.88 17.32
C TYR A 71 -22.28 -15.31 17.90
N ARG A 72 -22.06 -15.47 19.22
CA ARG A 72 -22.19 -16.77 19.92
C ARG A 72 -23.64 -17.10 20.23
#